data_AF-A0A2R6L156-F1
#
_entry.id   AF-A0A2R6L156-F1
#
_cell.length_a   1.000
_cell.length_b   1.000
_cell.length_c   1.000
_cell.angle_alpha   90.00
_cell.angle_beta   90.00
_cell.angle_gamma   90.00
#
_symmetry.space_group_name_H-M   'P 1'
#
loop_
_entity.id
_entity.type
_entity.pdbx_description
1 polymer ?
#
loop_
_entity_poly.entity_id
_entity_poly.type
_entity_poly.pdbx_seq_one_letter_code
_entity_poly.pdbx_strand_id
1 'polypeptide(L)'
;MFDEIMEKFSDSPSQQRVIRLLLERGFSVNDEGRVVSGGIEIPNTGIAREVGVDRRVVDTTTDAILDDDDLRPIFQNISAIPSLMDLAPVLDLTVLTVTVSDADQPGIVSTVTSAIADRDISIRQVISEDPEFTDTPQLYVITDGALPGGLITEIQELPFVRRIELA
;
A
#
# COMPACT_ATOMS: atom_id res chain seq x y z
N MET A 1 -12.93 -2.87 -7.45
CA MET A 1 -11.96 -3.22 -8.52
C MET A 1 -11.08 -4.38 -8.08
N PHE A 2 -10.60 -4.39 -6.83
CA PHE A 2 -9.81 -5.51 -6.33
C PHE A 2 -10.61 -6.81 -6.33
N ASP A 3 -11.88 -6.77 -5.89
CA ASP A 3 -12.79 -7.92 -5.95
C ASP A 3 -12.96 -8.48 -7.38
N GLU A 4 -13.06 -7.60 -8.38
CA GLU A 4 -13.17 -8.00 -9.80
C GLU A 4 -11.90 -8.69 -10.29
N ILE A 5 -10.72 -8.19 -9.91
CA ILE A 5 -9.44 -8.85 -10.20
C ILE A 5 -9.40 -10.23 -9.55
N MET A 6 -9.81 -10.34 -8.28
CA MET A 6 -9.78 -11.59 -7.53
C MET A 6 -10.81 -12.61 -8.03
N GLU A 7 -11.97 -12.15 -8.51
CA GLU A 7 -13.01 -12.98 -9.12
C GLU A 7 -12.52 -13.67 -10.39
N LYS A 8 -11.68 -13.02 -11.20
CA LYS A 8 -11.04 -13.64 -12.38
C LYS A 8 -10.16 -14.86 -12.03
N PHE A 9 -9.75 -15.01 -10.78
CA PHE A 9 -8.99 -16.15 -10.27
C PHE A 9 -9.75 -16.98 -9.23
N SER A 10 -11.08 -16.87 -9.14
CA SER A 10 -11.90 -17.57 -8.14
C SER A 10 -11.71 -19.09 -8.14
N ASP A 11 -11.43 -19.65 -9.31
CA ASP A 11 -11.21 -21.09 -9.50
C ASP A 11 -9.82 -21.57 -9.03
N SER A 12 -8.95 -20.64 -8.62
CA SER A 12 -7.57 -20.94 -8.24
C SER A 12 -7.11 -20.10 -7.03
N PRO A 13 -7.33 -20.61 -5.80
CA PRO A 13 -6.86 -19.96 -4.57
C PRO A 13 -5.35 -19.71 -4.56
N SER A 14 -4.57 -20.52 -5.29
CA SER A 14 -3.12 -20.36 -5.37
C SER A 14 -2.70 -19.19 -6.26
N GLN A 15 -3.41 -18.93 -7.37
CA GLN A 15 -3.15 -17.76 -8.20
C GLN A 15 -3.62 -16.48 -7.50
N GLN A 16 -4.75 -16.52 -6.80
CA GLN A 16 -5.22 -15.41 -5.95
C GLN A 16 -4.16 -14.95 -4.94
N ARG A 17 -3.44 -15.89 -4.30
CA ARG A 17 -2.36 -15.52 -3.38
C ARG A 17 -1.17 -14.87 -4.08
N VAL A 18 -0.85 -15.29 -5.31
CA VAL A 18 0.20 -14.65 -6.12
C VAL A 18 -0.21 -13.23 -6.50
N ILE A 19 -1.43 -13.05 -7.02
CA ILE A 19 -2.01 -11.75 -7.38
C ILE A 19 -1.98 -10.79 -6.20
N ARG A 20 -2.46 -11.23 -5.02
CA ARG A 20 -2.43 -10.43 -3.80
C ARG A 20 -1.00 -9.99 -3.45
N LEU A 21 -0.02 -10.89 -3.50
CA LEU A 21 1.37 -10.53 -3.24
C LEU A 21 1.90 -9.50 -4.26
N LEU A 22 1.63 -9.67 -5.56
CA LEU A 22 2.10 -8.73 -6.59
C LEU A 22 1.55 -7.32 -6.33
N LEU A 23 0.26 -7.20 -5.98
CA LEU A 23 -0.39 -5.94 -5.65
C LEU A 23 0.18 -5.33 -4.36
N GLU A 24 0.28 -6.11 -3.28
CA GLU A 24 0.83 -5.67 -1.98
C GLU A 24 2.28 -5.18 -2.09
N ARG A 25 3.09 -5.81 -2.95
CA ARG A 25 4.50 -5.46 -3.13
C ARG A 25 4.75 -4.45 -4.24
N GLY A 26 3.73 -4.10 -5.03
CA GLY A 26 3.88 -3.27 -6.22
C GLY A 26 4.81 -3.88 -7.26
N PHE A 27 4.78 -5.21 -7.41
CA PHE A 27 5.56 -5.91 -8.43
C PHE A 27 4.79 -5.94 -9.76
N SER A 28 5.45 -5.54 -10.83
CA SER A 28 4.88 -5.54 -12.17
C SER A 28 5.20 -6.81 -12.94
N VAL A 29 4.49 -7.04 -14.04
CA VAL A 29 4.75 -8.12 -15.01
C VAL A 29 5.17 -7.48 -16.33
N ASN A 30 6.34 -7.83 -16.84
CA ASN A 30 6.83 -7.31 -18.11
C ASN A 30 6.20 -8.03 -19.32
N ASP A 31 6.47 -7.55 -20.54
CA ASP A 31 5.94 -8.15 -21.78
C ASP A 31 6.37 -9.60 -22.02
N GLU A 32 7.42 -10.07 -21.34
CA GLU A 32 7.92 -11.44 -21.40
C GLU A 32 7.29 -12.36 -20.33
N GLY A 33 6.31 -11.87 -19.56
CA GLY A 33 5.66 -12.63 -18.49
C GLY A 33 6.52 -12.80 -17.24
N ARG A 34 7.56 -11.97 -17.07
CA ARG A 34 8.42 -12.01 -15.88
C ARG A 34 7.95 -10.99 -14.86
N VAL A 35 7.97 -11.38 -13.59
CA VAL A 35 7.74 -10.44 -12.49
C VAL A 35 8.97 -9.55 -12.31
N VAL A 36 8.76 -8.24 -12.22
CA VAL A 36 9.83 -7.25 -12.11
C VAL A 36 9.52 -6.20 -11.04
N SER A 37 10.57 -5.55 -10.55
CA SER A 37 10.48 -4.28 -9.82
C SER A 37 11.30 -3.25 -10.59
N GLY A 38 10.61 -2.37 -11.32
CA GLY A 38 11.24 -1.54 -12.34
C GLY A 38 11.91 -2.41 -13.42
N GLY A 39 13.22 -2.23 -13.63
CA GLY A 39 13.99 -3.02 -14.60
C GLY A 39 14.60 -4.31 -14.03
N ILE A 40 14.33 -4.67 -12.77
CA ILE A 40 14.95 -5.80 -12.09
C ILE A 40 13.99 -6.98 -12.09
N GLU A 41 14.41 -8.09 -12.70
CA GLU A 41 13.64 -9.33 -12.68
C GLU A 41 13.69 -10.00 -11.30
N ILE A 42 12.52 -10.42 -10.82
CA ILE A 42 12.34 -11.17 -9.59
C ILE A 42 12.13 -12.64 -9.94
N PRO A 43 13.00 -13.57 -9.50
CA PRO A 43 12.83 -14.98 -9.81
C PRO A 43 11.52 -15.55 -9.24
N ASN A 44 10.74 -16.22 -10.10
CA ASN A 44 9.47 -16.86 -9.71
C ASN A 44 9.61 -17.85 -8.55
N THR A 45 10.79 -18.46 -8.38
CA THR A 45 11.09 -19.32 -7.21
C THR A 45 11.08 -18.57 -5.88
N GLY A 46 11.48 -17.30 -5.86
CA GLY A 46 11.45 -16.46 -4.67
C GLY A 46 10.02 -16.08 -4.29
N ILE A 47 9.25 -15.65 -5.29
CA ILE A 47 7.82 -15.32 -5.16
C ILE A 47 7.04 -16.55 -4.68
N ALA A 48 7.23 -17.70 -5.32
CA ALA A 48 6.55 -18.93 -4.98
C ALA A 48 6.82 -19.39 -3.54
N ARG A 49 8.06 -19.20 -3.06
CA ARG A 49 8.43 -19.51 -1.68
C ARG A 49 7.70 -18.61 -0.69
N GLU A 50 7.65 -17.31 -0.94
CA GLU A 50 6.96 -16.33 -0.09
C GLU A 50 5.46 -16.65 0.01
N VAL A 51 4.83 -16.99 -1.12
CA VAL A 51 3.39 -17.29 -1.19
C VAL A 51 3.03 -18.71 -0.74
N GLY A 52 4.02 -19.62 -0.66
CA GLY A 52 3.81 -21.03 -0.36
C GLY A 52 3.13 -21.80 -1.50
N VAL A 53 3.55 -21.57 -2.75
CA VAL A 53 3.05 -22.25 -3.96
C VAL A 53 4.18 -22.86 -4.78
N ASP A 54 3.84 -23.69 -5.78
CA ASP A 54 4.82 -24.12 -6.78
C ASP A 54 5.17 -22.96 -7.72
N ARG A 55 6.43 -22.85 -8.16
CA ARG A 55 6.87 -21.78 -9.07
C ARG A 55 6.08 -21.73 -10.37
N ARG A 56 5.56 -22.87 -10.84
CA ARG A 56 4.71 -22.94 -12.03
C ARG A 56 3.40 -22.20 -11.85
N VAL A 57 2.89 -22.08 -10.63
CA VAL A 57 1.69 -21.27 -10.34
C VAL A 57 1.99 -19.80 -10.61
N VAL A 58 3.19 -19.32 -10.26
CA VAL A 58 3.60 -17.95 -10.56
C VAL A 58 3.68 -17.76 -12.08
N ASP A 59 4.33 -18.68 -12.80
CA ASP A 59 4.40 -18.68 -14.27
C ASP A 59 2.99 -18.59 -14.90
N THR A 60 2.06 -19.49 -14.53
CA THR A 60 0.70 -19.48 -15.09
C THR A 60 -0.14 -18.29 -14.65
N THR A 61 0.19 -17.65 -13.51
CA THR A 61 -0.48 -16.42 -13.08
C THR A 61 -0.04 -15.24 -13.94
N THR A 62 1.26 -15.11 -14.22
CA THR A 62 1.77 -14.03 -15.08
C THR A 62 1.28 -14.18 -16.52
N ASP A 63 1.19 -15.41 -17.03
CA ASP A 63 0.59 -15.67 -18.34
C ASP A 63 -0.88 -15.23 -18.37
N ALA A 64 -1.67 -15.61 -17.36
CA ALA A 64 -3.08 -15.22 -17.27
C ALA A 64 -3.29 -13.70 -17.11
N ILE A 65 -2.39 -13.01 -16.39
CA ILE A 65 -2.39 -11.55 -16.29
C ILE A 65 -2.18 -10.94 -17.67
N LEU A 66 -1.21 -11.45 -18.43
CA LEU A 66 -0.92 -10.91 -19.75
C LEU A 66 -2.02 -11.24 -20.75
N ASP A 67 -2.65 -12.40 -20.69
CA ASP A 67 -3.72 -12.78 -21.63
C ASP A 67 -5.04 -12.02 -21.40
N ASP A 68 -5.19 -11.32 -20.26
CA ASP A 68 -6.39 -10.58 -19.91
C ASP A 68 -6.24 -9.06 -20.15
N ASP A 69 -7.10 -8.49 -21.00
CA ASP A 69 -7.04 -7.08 -21.42
C ASP A 69 -7.30 -6.08 -20.27
N ASP A 70 -7.98 -6.50 -19.19
CA ASP A 70 -8.24 -5.64 -18.02
C ASP A 70 -7.08 -5.71 -17.01
N LEU A 71 -6.48 -6.90 -16.86
CA LEU A 71 -5.39 -7.10 -15.90
C LEU A 71 -4.06 -6.57 -16.42
N ARG A 72 -3.76 -6.79 -17.71
CA ARG A 72 -2.47 -6.41 -18.31
C ARG A 72 -2.10 -4.95 -18.02
N PRO A 73 -2.96 -3.94 -18.25
CA PRO A 73 -2.62 -2.55 -17.96
C PRO A 73 -2.31 -2.29 -16.48
N ILE A 74 -2.99 -2.98 -15.56
CA ILE A 74 -2.78 -2.82 -14.12
C ILE A 74 -1.40 -3.34 -13.74
N PHE A 75 -1.12 -4.60 -14.06
CA PHE A 75 0.12 -5.27 -13.65
C PHE A 75 1.35 -4.84 -14.45
N GLN A 76 1.19 -4.23 -15.63
CA GLN A 76 2.31 -3.61 -16.34
C GLN A 76 2.71 -2.25 -15.75
N ASN A 77 1.79 -1.54 -15.08
CA ASN A 77 2.02 -0.16 -14.60
C ASN A 77 2.14 -0.04 -13.08
N ILE A 78 1.82 -1.08 -12.31
CA ILE A 78 2.00 -1.06 -10.87
C ILE A 78 3.47 -0.91 -10.49
N SER A 79 3.75 -0.15 -9.44
CA SER A 79 5.10 0.02 -8.90
C SER A 79 5.06 0.29 -7.40
N ALA A 80 6.15 -0.07 -6.72
CA ALA A 80 6.31 0.20 -5.30
C ALA A 80 6.79 1.65 -5.05
N ILE A 81 6.25 2.28 -4.02
CA ILE A 81 6.74 3.56 -3.48
C ILE A 81 7.56 3.26 -2.22
N PRO A 82 8.80 3.79 -2.08
CA PRO A 82 9.57 3.61 -0.86
C PRO A 82 8.86 4.28 0.33
N SER A 83 8.72 3.55 1.44
CA SER A 83 8.15 4.07 2.68
C SER A 83 9.24 4.72 3.54
N LEU A 84 8.99 5.96 3.98
CA LEU A 84 9.82 6.65 4.97
C LEU A 84 9.48 6.23 6.41
N MET A 85 8.40 5.47 6.64
CA MET A 85 8.00 5.05 7.98
C MET A 85 9.09 4.21 8.65
N ASP A 86 9.59 3.19 7.96
CA ASP A 86 10.67 2.32 8.47
C ASP A 86 12.01 3.05 8.61
N LEU A 87 12.14 4.20 7.93
CA LEU A 87 13.33 5.04 7.98
C LEU A 87 13.23 6.14 9.04
N ALA A 88 12.06 6.38 9.61
CA ALA A 88 11.84 7.48 10.54
C ALA A 88 12.78 7.44 11.77
N PRO A 89 13.02 6.28 12.43
CA PRO A 89 13.91 6.22 13.59
C PRO A 89 15.37 6.55 13.30
N VAL A 90 15.80 6.44 12.03
CA VAL A 90 17.20 6.70 11.62
C VAL A 90 17.37 8.04 10.92
N LEU A 91 16.27 8.70 10.54
CA LEU A 91 16.27 9.99 9.83
C LEU A 91 15.70 11.15 10.67
N ASP A 92 15.51 10.95 11.99
CA ASP A 92 14.89 11.92 12.89
C ASP A 92 13.52 12.44 12.38
N LEU A 93 12.74 11.55 11.77
CA LEU A 93 11.37 11.84 11.34
C LEU A 93 10.38 11.36 12.40
N THR A 94 9.19 11.96 12.40
CA THR A 94 8.07 11.49 13.22
C THR A 94 7.01 10.85 12.33
N VAL A 95 6.55 9.67 12.70
CA VAL A 95 5.41 8.99 12.05
C VAL A 95 4.16 9.21 12.89
N LEU A 96 3.18 9.88 12.31
CA LEU A 96 1.81 9.94 12.83
C LEU A 96 0.96 8.91 12.10
N THR A 97 0.48 7.92 12.84
CA THR A 97 -0.48 6.94 12.34
C THR A 97 -1.87 7.30 12.84
N VAL A 98 -2.81 7.47 11.92
CA VAL A 98 -4.21 7.78 12.20
C VAL A 98 -5.07 6.61 11.72
N THR A 99 -5.62 5.83 12.65
CA THR A 99 -6.62 4.82 12.33
C THR A 99 -7.97 5.50 12.20
N VAL A 100 -8.60 5.36 11.04
CA VAL A 100 -9.90 6.00 10.76
C VAL A 100 -11.07 5.08 10.98
N SER A 101 -12.26 5.66 11.18
CA SER A 101 -13.48 4.88 11.34
C SER A 101 -14.09 4.40 10.04
N ASP A 102 -13.94 5.20 9.01
CA ASP A 102 -14.47 5.00 7.68
C ASP A 102 -13.46 5.61 6.73
N ALA A 103 -12.71 4.80 5.97
CA ALA A 103 -11.68 5.31 5.06
C ALA A 103 -12.25 5.87 3.75
N ASP A 104 -13.51 5.57 3.42
CA ASP A 104 -14.17 6.13 2.25
C ASP A 104 -14.66 7.56 2.52
N GLN A 105 -14.62 8.01 3.78
CA GLN A 105 -15.05 9.35 4.15
C GLN A 105 -14.15 10.42 3.48
N PRO A 106 -14.73 11.34 2.69
CA PRO A 106 -13.96 12.42 2.09
C PRO A 106 -13.33 13.36 3.12
N GLY A 107 -12.15 13.88 2.79
CA GLY A 107 -11.51 14.96 3.55
C GLY A 107 -10.61 14.51 4.71
N ILE A 108 -10.45 13.20 4.95
CA ILE A 108 -9.52 12.66 5.97
C ILE A 108 -8.11 13.22 5.75
N VAL A 109 -7.54 12.96 4.57
CA VAL A 109 -6.16 13.37 4.23
C VAL A 109 -6.01 14.88 4.30
N SER A 110 -6.92 15.64 3.69
CA SER A 110 -6.82 17.10 3.66
C SER A 110 -6.94 17.71 5.06
N THR A 111 -7.81 17.18 5.93
CA THR A 111 -8.02 17.71 7.29
C THR A 111 -6.77 17.49 8.15
N VAL A 112 -6.24 16.26 8.15
CA VAL A 112 -5.04 15.94 8.94
C VAL A 112 -3.82 16.72 8.44
N THR A 113 -3.59 16.74 7.13
CA THR A 113 -2.44 17.44 6.54
C THR A 113 -2.53 18.96 6.71
N SER A 114 -3.72 19.55 6.66
CA SER A 114 -3.90 20.99 6.92
C SER A 114 -3.60 21.35 8.38
N ALA A 115 -4.10 20.57 9.36
CA ALA A 115 -3.84 20.82 10.77
C ALA A 115 -2.34 20.82 11.12
N ILE A 116 -1.57 19.97 10.44
CA ILE A 116 -0.10 19.91 10.52
C ILE A 116 0.53 21.13 9.83
N ALA A 117 0.11 21.45 8.60
CA ALA A 117 0.64 22.56 7.82
C ALA A 117 0.37 23.94 8.46
N ASP A 118 -0.77 24.13 9.13
CA ASP A 118 -1.14 25.34 9.86
C ASP A 118 -0.19 25.67 11.02
N ARG A 119 0.69 24.73 11.39
CA ARG A 119 1.74 24.88 12.39
C ARG A 119 3.14 24.98 11.78
N ASP A 120 3.23 25.21 10.47
CA ASP A 120 4.47 25.30 9.70
C ASP A 120 5.35 24.03 9.80
N ILE A 121 4.73 22.86 10.01
CA ILE A 121 5.42 21.57 10.07
C ILE A 121 5.48 20.97 8.66
N SER A 122 6.70 20.67 8.20
CA SER A 122 6.95 20.05 6.91
C SER A 122 6.52 18.58 6.91
N ILE A 123 5.68 18.22 5.95
CA ILE A 123 5.26 16.83 5.70
C ILE A 123 6.17 16.24 4.63
N ARG A 124 6.84 15.14 4.97
CA ARG A 124 7.79 14.44 4.11
C ARG A 124 7.14 13.38 3.24
N GLN A 125 6.13 12.71 3.76
CA GLN A 125 5.37 11.70 3.04
C GLN A 125 4.00 11.53 3.67
N VAL A 126 3.01 11.25 2.82
CA VAL A 126 1.66 10.86 3.22
C VAL A 126 1.32 9.57 2.51
N ILE A 127 0.92 8.55 3.26
CA ILE A 127 0.48 7.26 2.73
C ILE A 127 -0.91 7.00 3.30
N SER A 128 -1.91 6.87 2.44
CA SER A 128 -3.22 6.36 2.83
C SER A 128 -3.27 4.91 2.38
N GLU A 129 -3.58 4.01 3.31
CA GLU A 129 -3.94 2.65 2.93
C GLU A 129 -5.26 2.66 2.17
N ASP A 130 -5.35 1.74 1.22
CA ASP A 130 -6.55 1.51 0.44
C ASP A 130 -7.40 0.46 1.18
N PRO A 131 -8.68 0.77 1.52
CA PRO A 131 -9.56 -0.13 2.25
C PRO A 131 -9.84 -1.45 1.52
N GLU A 132 -9.57 -1.56 0.22
CA GLU A 132 -9.71 -2.82 -0.53
C GLU A 132 -8.67 -3.87 -0.06
N PHE A 133 -7.59 -3.46 0.60
CA PHE A 133 -6.51 -4.36 1.03
C PHE A 133 -6.46 -4.60 2.55
N THR A 134 -7.23 -3.85 3.34
CA THR A 134 -7.21 -3.93 4.80
C THR A 134 -8.55 -3.53 5.41
N ASP A 135 -9.00 -4.29 6.40
CA ASP A 135 -10.21 -3.98 7.18
C ASP A 135 -10.01 -2.83 8.18
N THR A 136 -8.75 -2.45 8.41
CA THR A 136 -8.37 -1.39 9.35
C THR A 136 -7.44 -0.38 8.67
N PRO A 137 -7.92 0.34 7.64
CA PRO A 137 -7.13 1.29 6.89
C PRO A 137 -6.58 2.41 7.78
N GLN A 138 -5.31 2.71 7.59
CA GLN A 138 -4.58 3.75 8.30
C GLN A 138 -4.10 4.84 7.36
N LEU A 139 -4.09 6.07 7.87
CA LEU A 139 -3.38 7.19 7.27
C LEU A 139 -2.06 7.37 8.02
N TYR A 140 -0.96 7.32 7.30
CA TYR A 140 0.36 7.64 7.80
C TYR A 140 0.80 9.00 7.30
N VAL A 141 1.21 9.86 8.23
CA VAL A 141 1.81 11.16 7.92
C VAL A 141 3.19 11.23 8.55
N ILE A 142 4.20 11.35 7.71
CA ILE A 142 5.60 11.41 8.13
C ILE A 142 6.04 12.88 8.06
N THR A 143 6.55 13.41 9.17
CA THR A 143 6.89 14.83 9.33
C THR A 143 8.34 15.04 9.75
N ASP A 144 8.85 16.23 9.48
CA ASP A 144 10.14 16.69 10.01
C ASP A 144 9.98 17.05 11.49
N GLY A 145 10.69 16.33 12.37
CA GLY A 145 10.66 16.60 13.80
C GLY A 145 9.33 16.26 14.49
N ALA A 146 9.26 16.58 15.79
CA ALA A 146 8.17 16.15 16.66
C ALA A 146 6.88 16.97 16.50
N LEU A 147 5.74 16.30 16.59
CA LEU A 147 4.43 16.94 16.59
C LEU A 147 4.09 17.54 17.98
N PRO A 148 3.63 18.80 18.05
CA PRO A 148 3.19 19.40 19.31
C PRO A 148 2.03 18.64 19.96
N GLY A 149 2.03 18.49 21.29
CA GLY A 149 0.95 17.80 22.01
C GLY A 149 -0.46 18.33 21.69
N GLY A 150 -0.61 19.65 21.58
CA GLY A 150 -1.89 20.26 21.23
C GLY A 150 -2.38 19.92 19.82
N LEU A 151 -1.47 19.69 18.86
CA LEU A 151 -1.81 19.21 17.52
C LEU A 151 -2.32 17.77 17.57
N ILE A 152 -1.64 16.91 18.33
CA ILE A 152 -2.03 15.50 18.47
C ILE A 152 -3.43 15.40 19.08
N THR A 153 -3.72 16.18 20.12
CA THR A 153 -5.06 16.25 20.73
C THR A 153 -6.11 16.74 19.72
N GLU A 154 -5.82 17.81 18.97
CA GLU A 154 -6.75 18.30 17.94
C GLU A 154 -7.10 17.24 16.90
N ILE A 155 -6.09 16.52 16.38
CA ILE A 155 -6.31 15.44 15.42
C ILE A 155 -7.09 14.28 16.08
N GLN A 156 -6.81 13.96 17.34
CA GLN A 156 -7.49 12.89 18.06
C GLN A 156 -8.98 13.17 18.26
N GLU A 157 -9.37 14.45 18.36
CA GLU A 157 -10.76 14.87 18.53
C GLU A 157 -11.55 14.92 17.21
N LEU A 158 -10.90 14.69 16.06
CA LEU A 158 -11.58 14.65 14.77
C LEU A 158 -12.59 13.50 14.73
N PRO A 159 -13.82 13.71 14.21
CA PRO A 159 -14.89 12.71 14.30
C PRO A 159 -14.59 11.36 13.66
N PHE A 160 -13.72 11.34 12.65
CA PHE A 160 -13.35 10.14 11.90
C PHE A 160 -12.16 9.38 12.52
N VAL A 161 -11.52 9.92 13.55
CA VAL A 161 -10.32 9.33 14.15
C VAL A 161 -10.73 8.34 15.25
N ARG A 162 -10.36 7.07 15.06
CA ARG A 162 -10.54 6.02 16.08
C ARG A 162 -9.35 5.96 17.04
N ARG A 163 -8.14 6.12 16.51
CA ARG A 163 -6.89 5.95 17.26
C ARG A 163 -5.76 6.74 16.58
N ILE A 164 -4.84 7.22 17.40
CA ILE A 164 -3.57 7.79 16.96
C ILE A 164 -2.42 7.03 17.60
N GLU A 165 -1.35 6.83 16.84
CA GLU A 165 -0.06 6.31 17.31
C GLU A 165 1.07 7.20 16.79
N LEU A 166 2.15 7.28 17.58
CA LEU A 166 3.36 8.03 17.25
C LEU A 166 4.57 7.11 17.37
N ALA A 167 5.43 7.12 16.35
CA ALA A 167 6.67 6.36 16.29
C ALA A 167 7.83 7.23 15.78
#